data_AF-A0A0W1RTL0-F1
#
_entry.id   AF-A0A0W1RTL0-F1
#
_cell.length_a   1.000
_cell.length_b   1.000
_cell.length_c   1.000
_cell.angle_alpha   90.00
_cell.angle_beta   90.00
_cell.angle_gamma   90.00
#
_symmetry.space_group_name_H-M   'P 1'
#
loop_
_entity.id
_entity.type
_entity.pdbx_description
1 polymer ?
#
loop_
_entity_poly.entity_id
_entity_poly.type
_entity_poly.pdbx_seq_one_letter_code
_entity_poly.pdbx_strand_id
1 'polypeptide(L)'
;MQTDHILMTFFAGVILLGALGFYLGRTKAARTRAGGAHMHSQPDQYAWFAVLTSAGPAVIVAFLAAIVLGLFENAFPGWLAVAGSLGLGAFGLFLGLNRIRPELRARDSLERAVKWTLLAAASVSILTTFGILFSILFEAIRFFQMESFWYFITGTNWAPGDSFLEAAGRAEGGEGPSGNFGAVPLFAGTFMITAIAMLVAVPIGVSAAIYMSEYAPASVRTVAKPVLEVLAGIPTVVYGFFAAITVAPLIVSAANSVGVDASFNNALAPGIVMGIMIIPFISSLSDDVISSVPNTMRQGSLALGTTRNETIRFVVLPAALPGIISATLLGVSRALGETMIVVMAAGMRPNLTANPFEDMTTVTVSIVSALTGDNEFESAATLSAFALGLVLFVVTLALNFVSVLMIRRFRRKYAVNNL
;
A
#
# COMPACT_ATOMS: atom_id res chain seq x y z
N MET A 1 10.18 26.61 25.27
CA MET A 1 9.85 25.17 25.40
C MET A 1 10.27 24.51 24.10
N GLN A 2 10.97 23.37 24.16
CA GLN A 2 11.20 22.53 22.96
C GLN A 2 9.84 22.08 22.39
N THR A 3 9.77 21.93 21.07
CA THR A 3 8.56 21.54 20.33
C THR A 3 7.91 20.28 20.92
N ASP A 4 8.71 19.31 21.35
CA ASP A 4 8.24 18.06 21.96
C ASP A 4 7.46 18.29 23.25
N HIS A 5 7.91 19.23 24.10
CA HIS A 5 7.19 19.58 25.32
C HIS A 5 5.87 20.31 25.03
N ILE A 6 5.81 21.13 23.97
CA ILE A 6 4.59 21.81 23.53
C ILE A 6 3.56 20.79 23.05
N LEU A 7 3.98 19.82 22.23
CA LEU A 7 3.10 18.75 21.76
C LEU A 7 2.62 17.86 22.90
N MET A 8 3.53 17.45 23.79
CA MET A 8 3.19 16.60 24.93
C MET A 8 2.17 17.28 25.87
N THR A 9 2.37 18.57 26.18
CA THR A 9 1.44 19.34 27.02
C THR A 9 0.07 19.51 26.36
N PHE A 10 0.04 19.75 25.04
CA PHE A 10 -1.21 19.81 24.28
C PHE A 10 -1.97 18.48 24.33
N PHE A 11 -1.34 17.36 23.96
CA PHE A 11 -2.00 16.06 23.94
C PHE A 11 -2.46 15.62 25.33
N ALA A 12 -1.64 15.81 26.35
CA ALA A 12 -2.02 15.54 27.73
C ALA A 12 -3.24 16.39 28.14
N GLY A 13 -3.24 17.69 27.80
CA GLY A 13 -4.36 18.59 28.08
C GLY A 13 -5.66 18.19 27.39
N VAL A 14 -5.61 17.83 26.10
CA VAL A 14 -6.79 17.39 25.34
C VAL A 14 -7.33 16.07 25.87
N ILE A 15 -6.46 15.11 26.20
CA ILE A 15 -6.87 13.82 26.78
C ILE A 15 -7.56 14.05 28.13
N LEU A 16 -7.00 14.90 28.99
CA LEU A 16 -7.61 15.23 30.28
C LEU A 16 -8.96 15.94 30.11
N LEU A 17 -9.07 16.93 29.22
CA LEU A 17 -10.33 17.61 28.91
C LEU A 17 -11.38 16.66 28.31
N GLY A 18 -10.94 15.70 27.49
CA GLY A 18 -11.78 14.64 26.96
C GLY A 18 -12.28 13.70 28.06
N ALA A 19 -11.38 13.20 28.92
CA ALA A 19 -11.74 12.32 30.02
C ALA A 19 -12.70 12.99 31.01
N LEU A 20 -12.45 14.25 31.35
CA LEU A 20 -13.35 15.07 32.17
C LEU A 20 -14.70 15.25 31.49
N GLY A 21 -14.72 15.58 30.18
CA GLY A 21 -15.95 15.71 29.42
C GLY A 21 -16.77 14.42 29.37
N PHE A 22 -16.10 13.29 29.17
CA PHE A 22 -16.74 11.98 29.17
C PHE A 22 -17.39 11.69 30.53
N TYR A 23 -16.64 11.80 31.63
CA TYR A 23 -17.14 11.48 32.96
C TYR A 23 -18.25 12.44 33.40
N LEU A 24 -18.07 13.75 33.23
CA LEU A 24 -19.05 14.76 33.60
C LEU A 24 -20.32 14.67 32.74
N GLY A 25 -20.16 14.43 31.43
CA GLY A 25 -21.30 14.25 30.53
C GLY A 25 -22.11 13.01 30.86
N ARG A 26 -21.43 11.88 31.12
CA ARG A 26 -22.06 10.61 31.49
C ARG A 26 -22.80 10.72 32.82
N THR A 27 -22.14 11.25 33.84
CA THR A 27 -22.72 11.39 35.20
C THR A 27 -23.91 12.34 35.20
N LYS A 28 -23.84 13.46 34.48
CA LYS A 28 -24.96 14.39 34.32
C LYS A 28 -26.16 13.72 33.64
N ALA A 29 -25.95 13.06 32.51
CA ALA A 29 -27.03 12.38 31.78
C ALA A 29 -27.64 11.22 32.58
N ALA A 30 -26.81 10.44 33.30
CA ALA A 30 -27.28 9.36 34.17
C ALA A 30 -28.11 9.87 35.35
N ARG A 31 -27.69 10.97 36.00
CA ARG A 31 -28.46 11.62 37.08
C ARG A 31 -29.80 12.15 36.59
N THR A 32 -29.83 12.82 35.42
CA THR A 32 -31.07 13.33 34.83
C THR A 32 -32.05 12.19 34.50
N ARG A 33 -31.54 11.06 33.98
CA ARG A 33 -32.35 9.87 33.73
C ARG A 33 -32.84 9.20 35.03
N ALA A 34 -31.99 9.12 36.05
CA ALA A 34 -32.37 8.59 37.37
C ALA A 34 -33.43 9.45 38.06
N GLY A 35 -33.47 10.76 37.78
CA GLY A 35 -34.52 11.68 38.22
C GLY A 35 -35.86 11.55 37.48
N GLY A 36 -36.04 10.52 36.64
CA GLY A 36 -37.30 10.22 35.96
C GLY A 36 -37.47 10.85 34.57
N ALA A 37 -36.50 11.63 34.08
CA ALA A 37 -36.58 12.22 32.74
C ALA A 37 -36.26 11.19 31.64
N HIS A 38 -37.10 11.14 30.61
CA HIS A 38 -36.82 10.36 29.40
C HIS A 38 -35.80 11.08 28.52
N MET A 39 -34.53 10.65 28.59
CA MET A 39 -33.46 11.14 27.72
C MET A 39 -33.58 10.54 26.31
N HIS A 40 -33.45 11.35 25.26
CA HIS A 40 -33.51 10.88 23.87
C HIS A 40 -32.36 9.92 23.52
N SER A 41 -31.16 10.12 24.08
CA SER A 41 -29.95 9.34 23.76
C SER A 41 -29.44 8.55 24.99
N GLN A 42 -28.54 7.59 24.77
CA GLN A 42 -27.92 6.87 25.89
C GLN A 42 -26.93 7.77 26.66
N PRO A 43 -26.73 7.58 27.98
CA PRO A 43 -25.78 8.38 28.76
C PRO A 43 -24.36 8.42 28.17
N ASP A 44 -23.90 7.32 27.58
CA ASP A 44 -22.59 7.23 26.94
C ASP A 44 -22.51 8.10 25.67
N GLN A 45 -23.62 8.33 24.97
CA GLN A 45 -23.67 9.23 23.80
C GLN A 45 -23.59 10.70 24.21
N TYR A 46 -24.18 11.08 25.35
CA TYR A 46 -23.99 12.42 25.93
C TYR A 46 -22.56 12.64 26.45
N ALA A 47 -21.92 11.59 26.95
CA ALA A 47 -20.51 11.61 27.32
C ALA A 47 -19.62 11.92 26.11
N TRP A 48 -19.81 11.18 25.00
CA TRP A 48 -19.08 11.44 23.76
C TRP A 48 -19.43 12.79 23.11
N PHE A 49 -20.67 13.27 23.25
CA PHE A 49 -21.01 14.63 22.84
C PHE A 49 -20.23 15.68 23.63
N ALA A 50 -20.11 15.52 24.96
CA ALA A 50 -19.32 16.43 25.79
C ALA A 50 -17.83 16.41 25.42
N VAL A 51 -17.28 15.23 25.11
CA VAL A 51 -15.91 15.08 24.55
C VAL A 51 -15.78 15.83 23.22
N LEU A 52 -16.75 15.68 22.32
CA LEU A 52 -16.71 16.35 21.02
C LEU A 52 -16.71 17.88 21.16
N THR A 53 -17.55 18.41 22.04
CA THR A 53 -17.62 19.85 22.30
C THR A 53 -16.40 20.40 23.03
N SER A 54 -15.64 19.57 23.74
CA SER A 54 -14.42 19.99 24.44
C SER A 54 -13.17 19.79 23.58
N ALA A 55 -12.87 18.55 23.19
CA ALA A 55 -11.67 18.19 22.44
C ALA A 55 -11.72 18.68 20.98
N GLY A 56 -12.90 18.72 20.35
CA GLY A 56 -13.05 19.13 18.95
C GLY A 56 -12.51 20.54 18.67
N PRO A 57 -13.03 21.59 19.34
CA PRO A 57 -12.52 22.95 19.19
C PRO A 57 -11.03 23.09 19.54
N ALA A 58 -10.56 22.39 20.59
CA ALA A 58 -9.14 22.43 20.97
C ALA A 58 -8.25 21.89 19.84
N VAL A 59 -8.60 20.76 19.23
CA VAL A 59 -7.85 20.17 18.11
C VAL A 59 -7.89 21.06 16.87
N ILE A 60 -9.07 21.60 16.52
CA ILE A 60 -9.20 22.49 15.35
C ILE A 60 -8.34 23.75 15.51
N VAL A 61 -8.38 24.38 16.68
CA VAL A 61 -7.62 25.61 16.94
C VAL A 61 -6.12 25.34 16.97
N ALA A 62 -5.69 24.24 17.60
CA ALA A 62 -4.29 23.87 17.62
C ALA A 62 -3.76 23.58 16.20
N PHE A 63 -4.56 22.91 15.36
CA PHE A 63 -4.22 22.65 13.97
C PHE A 63 -4.11 23.95 13.15
N LEU A 64 -5.08 24.86 13.27
CA LEU A 64 -5.02 26.17 12.60
C LEU A 64 -3.83 27.01 13.07
N ALA A 65 -3.56 27.00 14.38
CA ALA A 65 -2.42 27.71 14.94
C ALA A 65 -1.09 27.13 14.44
N ALA A 66 -0.98 25.81 14.29
CA ALA A 66 0.20 25.16 13.71
C ALA A 66 0.41 25.57 12.24
N ILE A 67 -0.67 25.66 11.44
CA ILE A 67 -0.59 26.18 10.06
C ILE A 67 -0.09 27.62 10.04
N VAL A 68 -0.64 28.50 10.89
CA VAL A 68 -0.23 29.91 10.94
C VAL A 68 1.24 30.04 11.34
N LEU A 69 1.70 29.27 12.33
CA LEU A 69 3.11 29.26 12.74
C LEU A 69 4.05 28.70 11.67
N GLY A 70 3.56 27.78 10.83
CA GLY A 70 4.31 27.26 9.69
C GLY A 70 4.38 28.22 8.50
N LEU A 71 3.36 29.06 8.30
CA LEU A 71 3.30 30.04 7.20
C LEU A 71 3.95 31.37 7.55
N PHE A 72 3.87 31.78 8.81
CA PHE A 72 4.37 33.06 9.29
C PHE A 72 5.34 32.82 10.45
N GLU A 73 6.63 32.97 10.15
CA GLU A 73 7.66 32.91 11.19
C GLU A 73 7.38 33.96 12.29
N ASN A 74 7.48 33.53 13.55
CA ASN A 74 7.29 34.36 14.74
C ASN A 74 5.90 35.02 14.91
N ALA A 75 4.84 34.49 14.28
CA ALA A 75 3.48 35.03 14.46
C ALA A 75 3.04 35.11 15.94
N PHE A 76 3.31 34.06 16.73
CA PHE A 76 3.13 34.05 18.18
C PHE A 76 3.91 32.89 18.83
N PRO A 77 4.21 32.95 20.14
CA PRO A 77 4.79 31.83 20.87
C PRO A 77 3.92 30.56 20.84
N GLY A 78 4.53 29.40 20.54
CA GLY A 78 3.79 28.12 20.45
C GLY A 78 3.06 27.70 21.73
N TRP A 79 3.52 28.15 22.90
CA TRP A 79 2.82 27.89 24.17
C TRP A 79 1.49 28.65 24.28
N LEU A 80 1.37 29.83 23.66
CA LEU A 80 0.11 30.58 23.58
C LEU A 80 -0.90 29.86 22.68
N ALA A 81 -0.42 29.21 21.62
CA ALA A 81 -1.24 28.36 20.76
C ALA A 81 -1.90 27.23 21.57
N VAL A 82 -1.09 26.54 22.38
CA VAL A 82 -1.56 25.45 23.24
C VAL A 82 -2.50 25.97 24.32
N ALA A 83 -2.13 27.04 25.02
CA ALA A 83 -2.97 27.64 26.05
C ALA A 83 -4.34 28.10 25.49
N GLY A 84 -4.34 28.75 24.32
CA GLY A 84 -5.55 29.17 23.63
C GLY A 84 -6.42 27.99 23.20
N SER A 85 -5.81 26.93 22.65
CA SER A 85 -6.53 25.72 22.23
C SER A 85 -7.19 24.99 23.40
N LEU A 86 -6.48 24.81 24.52
CA LEU A 86 -7.01 24.18 25.73
C LEU A 86 -8.04 25.05 26.43
N GLY A 87 -7.84 26.37 26.43
CA GLY A 87 -8.81 27.33 26.95
C GLY A 87 -10.14 27.28 26.20
N LEU A 88 -10.08 27.25 24.86
CA LEU A 88 -11.28 27.06 24.03
C LEU A 88 -11.90 25.68 24.20
N GLY A 89 -11.09 24.64 24.42
CA GLY A 89 -11.61 23.31 24.75
C GLY A 89 -12.33 23.24 26.10
N ALA A 90 -11.82 23.93 27.12
CA ALA A 90 -12.47 24.05 28.42
C ALA A 90 -13.78 24.86 28.33
N PHE A 91 -13.78 25.94 27.55
CA PHE A 91 -15.00 26.71 27.26
C PHE A 91 -16.03 25.86 26.49
N GLY A 92 -15.58 25.10 25.50
CA GLY A 92 -16.38 24.14 24.76
C GLY A 92 -16.99 23.06 25.65
N LEU A 93 -16.22 22.56 26.63
CA LEU A 93 -16.72 21.63 27.64
C LEU A 93 -17.84 22.25 28.49
N PHE A 94 -17.64 23.47 28.97
CA PHE A 94 -18.64 24.19 29.76
C PHE A 94 -19.95 24.35 28.99
N LEU A 95 -19.89 24.79 27.73
CA LEU A 95 -21.05 24.90 26.86
C LEU A 95 -21.69 23.54 26.56
N GLY A 96 -20.88 22.52 26.30
CA GLY A 96 -21.33 21.15 26.05
C GLY A 96 -22.12 20.58 27.21
N LEU A 97 -21.59 20.69 28.44
CA LEU A 97 -22.27 20.26 29.65
C LEU A 97 -23.58 21.02 29.87
N ASN A 98 -23.62 22.33 29.62
CA ASN A 98 -24.83 23.14 29.76
C ASN A 98 -25.94 22.80 28.73
N ARG A 99 -25.55 22.25 27.59
CA ARG A 99 -26.49 21.78 26.55
C ARG A 99 -27.04 20.39 26.78
N ILE A 100 -26.49 19.60 27.71
CA ILE A 100 -27.04 18.27 28.06
C ILE A 100 -28.42 18.45 28.68
N ARG A 101 -29.45 18.20 27.87
CA ARG A 101 -30.87 18.23 28.21
C ARG A 101 -31.58 17.04 27.54
N PRO A 102 -32.75 16.61 28.02
CA PRO A 102 -33.47 15.46 27.47
C PRO A 102 -33.76 15.55 25.97
N GLU A 103 -34.00 16.76 25.46
CA GLU A 103 -34.36 17.03 24.07
C GLU A 103 -33.15 17.00 23.11
N LEU A 104 -31.93 17.08 23.65
CA LEU A 104 -30.72 17.09 22.84
C LEU A 104 -30.51 15.71 22.20
N ARG A 105 -30.48 15.67 20.87
CA ARG A 105 -30.14 14.49 20.07
C ARG A 105 -28.61 14.32 19.99
N ALA A 106 -28.01 13.91 21.10
CA ALA A 106 -26.57 13.69 21.20
C ALA A 106 -26.07 12.62 20.21
N ARG A 107 -26.89 11.57 19.96
CA ARG A 107 -26.61 10.57 18.93
C ARG A 107 -26.43 11.17 17.54
N ASP A 108 -27.35 12.01 17.08
CA ASP A 108 -27.30 12.62 15.74
C ASP A 108 -26.06 13.51 15.57
N SER A 109 -25.66 14.20 16.64
CA SER A 109 -24.45 15.03 16.65
C SER A 109 -23.18 14.18 16.54
N LEU A 110 -23.12 13.06 17.27
CA LEU A 110 -22.01 12.11 17.20
C LEU A 110 -21.95 11.44 15.82
N GLU A 111 -23.07 10.96 15.30
CA GLU A 111 -23.13 10.36 13.96
C GLU A 111 -22.69 11.34 12.88
N ARG A 112 -23.09 12.62 12.99
CA ARG A 112 -22.65 13.67 12.06
C ARG A 112 -21.15 13.90 12.15
N ALA A 113 -20.59 13.97 13.35
CA ALA A 113 -19.14 14.13 13.53
C ALA A 113 -18.37 12.95 12.94
N VAL A 114 -18.76 11.72 13.25
CA VAL A 114 -18.14 10.50 12.69
C VAL A 114 -18.20 10.51 11.16
N LYS A 115 -19.35 10.85 10.56
CA LYS A 115 -19.50 10.96 9.11
C LYS A 115 -18.55 11.99 8.50
N TRP A 116 -18.44 13.18 9.10
CA TRP A 116 -17.52 14.21 8.61
C TRP A 116 -16.05 13.84 8.78
N THR A 117 -15.68 13.18 9.89
CA THR A 117 -14.31 12.69 10.09
C THR A 117 -13.96 11.63 9.05
N LEU A 118 -14.86 10.68 8.78
CA LEU A 118 -14.68 9.66 7.74
C LEU A 118 -14.59 10.30 6.34
N LEU A 119 -15.43 11.29 6.04
CA LEU A 119 -15.41 12.01 4.77
C LEU A 119 -14.13 12.84 4.60
N ALA A 120 -13.64 13.48 5.66
CA ALA A 120 -12.38 14.21 5.66
C ALA A 120 -11.19 13.27 5.43
N ALA A 121 -11.14 12.14 6.14
CA ALA A 121 -10.09 11.13 5.97
C ALA A 121 -10.09 10.55 4.54
N ALA A 122 -11.25 10.22 4.00
CA ALA A 122 -11.38 9.75 2.62
C ALA A 122 -10.97 10.83 1.60
N SER A 123 -11.40 12.07 1.81
CA SER A 123 -11.02 13.20 0.95
C SER A 123 -9.51 13.43 0.96
N VAL A 124 -8.85 13.42 2.11
CA VAL A 124 -7.39 13.54 2.22
C VAL A 124 -6.70 12.43 1.45
N SER A 125 -7.13 11.17 1.62
CA SER A 125 -6.55 10.03 0.87
C SER A 125 -6.68 10.21 -0.64
N ILE A 126 -7.85 10.66 -1.13
CA ILE A 126 -8.11 10.88 -2.56
C ILE A 126 -7.25 12.03 -3.08
N LEU A 127 -7.24 13.17 -2.38
CA LEU A 127 -6.47 14.36 -2.76
C LEU A 127 -4.97 14.07 -2.78
N THR A 128 -4.44 13.35 -1.79
CA THR A 128 -3.03 12.92 -1.78
C THR A 128 -2.70 12.02 -2.96
N THR A 129 -3.61 11.10 -3.33
CA THR A 129 -3.41 10.23 -4.50
C THR A 129 -3.32 11.05 -5.80
N PHE A 130 -4.22 12.01 -5.99
CA PHE A 130 -4.14 12.94 -7.12
C PHE A 130 -2.90 13.84 -7.06
N GLY A 131 -2.52 14.29 -5.86
CA GLY A 131 -1.31 15.09 -5.65
C GLY A 131 -0.04 14.36 -6.08
N ILE A 132 0.10 13.08 -5.69
CA ILE A 132 1.21 12.22 -6.11
C ILE A 132 1.18 12.03 -7.65
N LEU A 133 0.00 11.76 -8.23
CA LEU A 133 -0.14 11.59 -9.67
C LEU A 133 0.27 12.85 -10.44
N PHE A 134 -0.20 14.03 -10.02
CA PHE A 134 0.13 15.30 -10.67
C PHE A 134 1.59 15.67 -10.47
N SER A 135 2.17 15.42 -9.30
CA SER A 135 3.60 15.62 -9.06
C SER A 135 4.44 14.76 -10.00
N ILE A 136 4.15 13.46 -10.10
CA ILE A 136 4.84 12.55 -11.02
C ILE A 136 4.66 13.01 -12.47
N LEU A 137 3.45 13.41 -12.85
CA LEU A 137 3.14 13.84 -14.21
C LEU A 137 3.91 15.11 -14.60
N PHE A 138 3.91 16.14 -13.75
CA PHE A 138 4.57 17.41 -14.07
C PHE A 138 6.09 17.27 -14.12
N GLU A 139 6.70 16.54 -13.19
CA GLU A 139 8.15 16.30 -13.22
C GLU A 139 8.56 15.40 -14.41
N ALA A 140 7.73 14.41 -14.77
CA ALA A 140 7.95 13.61 -15.98
C ALA A 140 7.84 14.45 -17.26
N ILE A 141 6.91 15.42 -17.32
CA ILE A 141 6.83 16.36 -18.45
C ILE A 141 8.11 17.20 -18.55
N ARG A 142 8.65 17.69 -17.42
CA ARG A 142 9.94 18.41 -17.40
C ARG A 142 11.08 17.54 -17.93
N PHE A 143 11.12 16.26 -17.55
CA PHE A 143 12.08 15.31 -18.11
C PHE A 143 11.94 15.18 -19.64
N PHE A 144 10.72 14.98 -20.16
CA PHE A 144 10.50 14.81 -21.60
C PHE A 144 10.62 16.11 -22.43
N GLN A 145 10.80 17.25 -21.78
CA GLN A 145 11.23 18.48 -22.46
C GLN A 145 12.75 18.49 -22.71
N MET A 146 13.52 17.74 -21.92
CA MET A 146 14.96 17.56 -22.08
C MET A 146 15.27 16.35 -22.97
N GLU A 147 14.55 15.24 -22.74
CA GLU A 147 14.81 13.95 -23.36
C GLU A 147 13.66 13.44 -24.24
N SER A 148 13.99 12.68 -25.28
CA SER A 148 12.99 12.13 -26.20
C SER A 148 12.13 11.04 -25.54
N PHE A 149 10.82 11.25 -25.49
CA PHE A 149 9.85 10.25 -25.02
C PHE A 149 9.98 8.90 -25.73
N TRP A 150 10.15 8.91 -27.06
CA TRP A 150 10.21 7.67 -27.84
C TRP A 150 11.49 6.89 -27.56
N TYR A 151 12.62 7.58 -27.46
CA TYR A 151 13.88 6.95 -27.08
C TYR A 151 13.82 6.43 -25.65
N PHE A 152 13.19 7.15 -24.73
CA PHE A 152 13.03 6.68 -23.36
C PHE A 152 12.29 5.32 -23.29
N ILE A 153 11.19 5.17 -24.04
CA ILE A 153 10.38 3.96 -24.01
C ILE A 153 11.01 2.80 -24.80
N THR A 154 11.71 3.07 -25.90
CA THR A 154 12.21 2.03 -26.83
C THR A 154 13.71 1.81 -26.76
N GLY A 155 14.45 2.71 -26.13
CA GLY A 155 15.89 2.68 -26.04
C GLY A 155 16.39 1.53 -25.17
N THR A 156 17.47 0.91 -25.61
CA THR A 156 18.08 -0.27 -24.98
C THR A 156 19.30 0.05 -24.13
N ASN A 157 19.71 1.32 -24.07
CA ASN A 157 20.88 1.77 -23.33
C ASN A 157 20.46 2.70 -22.20
N TRP A 158 20.74 2.32 -20.96
CA TRP A 158 20.52 3.14 -19.78
C TRP A 158 21.87 3.54 -19.17
N ALA A 159 22.29 4.78 -19.42
CA ALA A 159 23.49 5.38 -18.86
C ALA A 159 23.24 6.87 -18.51
N PRO A 160 22.49 7.16 -17.41
CA PRO A 160 22.29 8.52 -16.93
C PRO A 160 23.60 9.25 -16.59
N GLY A 161 24.65 8.53 -16.21
CA GLY A 161 25.96 9.12 -15.85
C GLY A 161 26.63 9.88 -17.01
N ASP A 162 26.34 9.52 -18.25
CA ASP A 162 26.88 10.19 -19.43
C ASP A 162 26.39 11.64 -19.53
N SER A 163 25.15 11.91 -19.07
CA SER A 163 24.58 13.27 -19.01
C SER A 163 25.37 14.20 -18.08
N PHE A 164 25.93 13.68 -16.98
CA PHE A 164 26.77 14.47 -16.08
C PHE A 164 28.15 14.75 -16.69
N LEU A 165 28.75 13.76 -17.34
CA LEU A 165 30.04 13.93 -18.03
C LEU A 165 29.93 14.95 -19.17
N GLU A 166 28.80 14.94 -19.87
CA GLU A 166 28.47 15.90 -20.92
C GLU A 166 28.25 17.30 -20.36
N ALA A 167 27.45 17.45 -19.29
CA ALA A 167 27.27 18.73 -18.59
C ALA A 167 28.59 19.29 -18.02
N ALA A 168 29.52 18.41 -17.64
CA ALA A 168 30.85 18.79 -17.16
C ALA A 168 31.87 19.05 -18.30
N GLY A 169 31.47 18.95 -19.58
CA GLY A 169 32.34 19.15 -20.74
C GLY A 169 33.43 18.10 -20.91
N ARG A 170 33.26 16.91 -20.31
CA ARG A 170 34.21 15.79 -20.32
C ARG A 170 33.75 14.60 -21.17
N ALA A 171 32.65 14.73 -21.91
CA ALA A 171 32.17 13.67 -22.80
C ALA A 171 33.09 13.51 -24.02
N GLU A 172 33.65 12.31 -24.20
CA GLU A 172 34.38 11.93 -25.41
C GLU A 172 33.37 11.56 -26.52
N GLY A 173 32.97 12.54 -27.33
CA GLY A 173 32.38 12.33 -28.66
C GLY A 173 30.91 11.92 -28.72
N GLY A 174 30.05 12.86 -29.14
CA GLY A 174 28.74 12.56 -29.70
C GLY A 174 27.85 13.80 -29.85
N GLU A 175 27.53 14.18 -31.10
CA GLU A 175 26.38 15.05 -31.41
C GLU A 175 25.08 14.22 -31.24
N GLY A 176 24.63 14.04 -30.00
CA GLY A 176 23.44 13.25 -29.65
C GLY A 176 22.76 13.76 -28.37
N PRO A 177 21.56 13.27 -28.02
CA PRO A 177 20.82 13.75 -26.84
C PRO A 177 21.59 13.54 -25.53
N SER A 178 21.36 14.44 -24.58
CA SER A 178 22.02 14.58 -23.29
C SER A 178 21.79 13.42 -22.31
N GLY A 179 22.46 12.30 -22.52
CA GLY A 179 22.37 11.11 -21.66
C GLY A 179 21.49 9.99 -22.23
N ASN A 180 22.00 8.76 -22.17
CA ASN A 180 21.29 7.61 -22.70
C ASN A 180 20.21 7.12 -21.72
N PHE A 181 18.97 7.60 -21.83
CA PHE A 181 17.86 7.22 -20.94
C PHE A 181 16.91 6.13 -21.50
N GLY A 182 17.44 5.10 -22.16
CA GLY A 182 16.63 3.99 -22.68
C GLY A 182 16.12 3.05 -21.57
N ALA A 183 14.82 3.05 -21.27
CA ALA A 183 14.25 2.35 -20.11
C ALA A 183 14.01 0.84 -20.31
N VAL A 184 14.15 0.32 -21.55
CA VAL A 184 13.84 -1.10 -21.86
C VAL A 184 14.57 -2.10 -20.96
N PRO A 185 15.89 -1.96 -20.67
CA PRO A 185 16.58 -2.92 -19.80
C PRO A 185 16.03 -2.95 -18.38
N LEU A 186 15.56 -1.80 -17.86
CA LEU A 186 15.00 -1.69 -16.51
C LEU A 186 13.66 -2.43 -16.42
N PHE A 187 12.79 -2.23 -17.42
CA PHE A 187 11.52 -2.95 -17.49
C PHE A 187 11.71 -4.44 -17.75
N ALA A 188 12.69 -4.81 -18.59
CA ALA A 188 13.05 -6.21 -18.81
C ALA A 188 13.45 -6.90 -17.50
N GLY A 189 14.29 -6.26 -16.68
CA GLY A 189 14.64 -6.75 -15.34
C GLY A 189 13.43 -6.86 -14.40
N THR A 190 12.60 -5.82 -14.33
CA THR A 190 11.36 -5.83 -13.53
C THR A 190 10.44 -7.00 -13.94
N PHE A 191 10.22 -7.20 -15.24
CA PHE A 191 9.34 -8.25 -15.74
C PHE A 191 9.95 -9.65 -15.58
N MET A 192 11.27 -9.81 -15.73
CA MET A 192 11.94 -11.09 -15.50
C MET A 192 11.81 -11.52 -14.04
N ILE A 193 12.15 -10.64 -13.10
CA ILE A 193 12.05 -10.92 -11.65
C ILE A 193 10.59 -11.21 -11.28
N THR A 194 9.64 -10.43 -11.81
CA THR A 194 8.20 -10.67 -11.61
C THR A 194 7.77 -12.02 -12.16
N ALA A 195 8.24 -12.41 -13.34
CA ALA A 195 7.92 -13.70 -13.94
C ALA A 195 8.45 -14.86 -13.08
N ILE A 196 9.70 -14.78 -12.61
CA ILE A 196 10.28 -15.76 -11.68
C ILE A 196 9.46 -15.83 -10.39
N ALA A 197 9.09 -14.68 -9.83
CA ALA A 197 8.26 -14.62 -8.62
C ALA A 197 6.90 -15.30 -8.82
N MET A 198 6.24 -15.08 -9.96
CA MET A 198 4.94 -15.70 -10.26
C MET A 198 5.05 -17.19 -10.53
N LEU A 199 6.14 -17.66 -11.17
CA LEU A 199 6.40 -19.09 -11.36
C LEU A 199 6.52 -19.84 -10.03
N VAL A 200 6.98 -19.17 -8.97
CA VAL A 200 7.01 -19.73 -7.61
C VAL A 200 5.67 -19.54 -6.89
N ALA A 201 5.17 -18.30 -6.88
CA ALA A 201 4.04 -17.92 -6.04
C ALA A 201 2.70 -18.49 -6.49
N VAL A 202 2.43 -18.53 -7.80
CA VAL A 202 1.13 -18.96 -8.33
C VAL A 202 0.89 -20.46 -8.11
N PRO A 203 1.81 -21.37 -8.48
CA PRO A 203 1.57 -22.80 -8.28
C PRO A 203 1.45 -23.15 -6.81
N ILE A 204 2.34 -22.62 -5.96
CA ILE A 204 2.36 -22.94 -4.53
C ILE A 204 1.17 -22.29 -3.82
N GLY A 205 0.89 -21.00 -4.09
CA GLY A 205 -0.20 -20.27 -3.48
C GLY A 205 -1.58 -20.83 -3.84
N VAL A 206 -1.84 -21.13 -5.12
CA VAL A 206 -3.11 -21.72 -5.53
C VAL A 206 -3.26 -23.15 -4.99
N SER A 207 -2.19 -23.96 -4.99
CA SER A 207 -2.24 -25.31 -4.42
C SER A 207 -2.51 -25.29 -2.92
N ALA A 208 -1.88 -24.37 -2.19
CA ALA A 208 -2.14 -24.16 -0.76
C ALA A 208 -3.59 -23.73 -0.52
N ALA A 209 -4.13 -22.82 -1.34
CA ALA A 209 -5.52 -22.42 -1.26
C ALA A 209 -6.51 -23.58 -1.50
N ILE A 210 -6.25 -24.42 -2.50
CA ILE A 210 -7.08 -25.61 -2.78
C ILE A 210 -7.02 -26.58 -1.61
N TYR A 211 -5.83 -26.86 -1.09
CA TYR A 211 -5.68 -27.72 0.08
C TYR A 211 -6.45 -27.16 1.28
N MET A 212 -6.31 -25.85 1.55
CA MET A 212 -6.92 -25.22 2.71
C MET A 212 -8.45 -25.14 2.66
N SER A 213 -9.00 -24.87 1.49
CA SER A 213 -10.44 -24.74 1.28
C SER A 213 -11.13 -26.10 1.13
N GLU A 214 -10.50 -27.06 0.45
CA GLU A 214 -11.18 -28.27 0.01
C GLU A 214 -10.68 -29.55 0.66
N TYR A 215 -9.53 -29.61 1.33
CA TYR A 215 -8.99 -30.85 1.90
C TYR A 215 -8.67 -30.77 3.40
N ALA A 216 -8.26 -29.61 3.89
CA ALA A 216 -7.73 -29.46 5.22
C ALA A 216 -8.80 -29.62 6.31
N PRO A 217 -8.49 -30.35 7.40
CA PRO A 217 -9.36 -30.39 8.57
C PRO A 217 -9.33 -29.04 9.30
N ALA A 218 -10.38 -28.77 10.09
CA ALA A 218 -10.55 -27.51 10.80
C ALA A 218 -9.33 -27.13 11.68
N SER A 219 -8.69 -28.12 12.31
CA SER A 219 -7.50 -27.92 13.15
C SER A 219 -6.30 -27.38 12.39
N VAL A 220 -6.09 -27.80 11.13
CA VAL A 220 -4.99 -27.29 10.30
C VAL A 220 -5.32 -25.87 9.87
N ARG A 221 -6.58 -25.59 9.49
CA ARG A 221 -7.01 -24.25 9.07
C ARG A 221 -6.86 -23.21 10.18
N THR A 222 -7.19 -23.57 11.43
CA THR A 222 -7.06 -22.66 12.59
C THR A 222 -5.63 -22.23 12.88
N VAL A 223 -4.63 -22.98 12.42
CA VAL A 223 -3.21 -22.64 12.61
C VAL A 223 -2.60 -22.04 11.35
N ALA A 224 -2.81 -22.68 10.20
CA ALA A 224 -2.18 -22.28 8.94
C ALA A 224 -2.63 -20.90 8.46
N LYS A 225 -3.92 -20.54 8.60
CA LYS A 225 -4.44 -19.25 8.11
C LYS A 225 -3.81 -18.05 8.87
N PRO A 226 -3.80 -18.02 10.22
CA PRO A 226 -3.06 -16.99 10.94
C PRO A 226 -1.56 -16.94 10.61
N VAL A 227 -0.91 -18.09 10.41
CA VAL A 227 0.52 -18.12 10.05
C VAL A 227 0.76 -17.47 8.68
N LEU A 228 -0.07 -17.75 7.69
CA LEU A 228 0.01 -17.10 6.38
C LEU A 228 -0.21 -15.58 6.47
N GLU A 229 -1.14 -15.14 7.31
CA GLU A 229 -1.38 -13.71 7.56
C GLU A 229 -0.19 -13.04 8.25
N VAL A 230 0.45 -13.71 9.23
CA VAL A 230 1.65 -13.21 9.90
C VAL A 230 2.84 -13.12 8.93
N LEU A 231 3.02 -14.12 8.05
CA LEU A 231 4.08 -14.10 7.03
C LEU A 231 3.94 -12.92 6.05
N ALA A 232 2.70 -12.50 5.76
CA ALA A 232 2.43 -11.32 4.94
C ALA A 232 2.79 -9.98 5.63
N GLY A 233 2.91 -9.99 6.97
CA GLY A 233 3.29 -8.83 7.78
C GLY A 233 4.81 -8.64 7.96
N ILE A 234 5.63 -9.58 7.48
CA ILE A 234 7.10 -9.46 7.54
C ILE A 234 7.56 -8.31 6.62
N PRO A 235 8.37 -7.35 7.12
CA PRO A 235 8.89 -6.27 6.29
C PRO A 235 9.71 -6.77 5.09
N THR A 236 9.50 -6.17 3.92
CA THR A 236 10.14 -6.58 2.66
C THR A 236 11.67 -6.45 2.68
N VAL A 237 12.22 -5.53 3.47
CA VAL A 237 13.67 -5.40 3.69
C VAL A 237 14.29 -6.65 4.30
N VAL A 238 13.58 -7.35 5.20
CA VAL A 238 14.06 -8.60 5.81
C VAL A 238 14.22 -9.67 4.74
N TYR A 239 13.23 -9.78 3.83
CA TYR A 239 13.30 -10.66 2.68
C TYR A 239 14.43 -10.26 1.73
N GLY A 240 14.64 -8.97 1.47
CA GLY A 240 15.73 -8.47 0.63
C GLY A 240 17.11 -8.84 1.18
N PHE A 241 17.32 -8.68 2.49
CA PHE A 241 18.56 -9.11 3.13
C PHE A 241 18.75 -10.62 3.02
N PHE A 242 17.72 -11.41 3.33
CA PHE A 242 17.75 -12.87 3.17
C PHE A 242 18.07 -13.30 1.72
N ALA A 243 17.51 -12.61 0.73
CA ALA A 243 17.80 -12.85 -0.68
C ALA A 243 19.29 -12.64 -0.99
N ALA A 244 19.86 -11.51 -0.55
CA ALA A 244 21.24 -11.16 -0.84
C ALA A 244 22.27 -12.03 -0.10
N ILE A 245 22.06 -12.30 1.19
CA ILE A 245 23.08 -12.97 2.03
C ILE A 245 22.95 -14.50 2.06
N THR A 246 21.77 -15.04 1.73
CA THR A 246 21.52 -16.50 1.80
C THR A 246 21.18 -17.06 0.43
N VAL A 247 20.13 -16.54 -0.22
CA VAL A 247 19.60 -17.17 -1.44
C VAL A 247 20.54 -16.97 -2.63
N ALA A 248 21.09 -15.77 -2.83
CA ALA A 248 22.04 -15.50 -3.90
C ALA A 248 23.30 -16.39 -3.83
N PRO A 249 24.02 -16.50 -2.69
CA PRO A 249 25.13 -17.44 -2.56
C PRO A 249 24.77 -18.90 -2.82
N LEU A 250 23.58 -19.34 -2.37
CA LEU A 250 23.09 -20.70 -2.64
C LEU A 250 22.87 -20.94 -4.14
N ILE A 251 22.27 -19.98 -4.85
CA ILE A 251 22.07 -20.05 -6.30
C ILE A 251 23.41 -20.10 -7.02
N VAL A 252 24.36 -19.25 -6.65
CA VAL A 252 25.70 -19.23 -7.26
C VAL A 252 26.42 -20.57 -7.02
N SER A 253 26.40 -21.09 -5.81
CA SER A 253 27.01 -22.39 -5.51
C SER A 253 26.34 -23.54 -6.27
N ALA A 254 25.01 -23.51 -6.41
CA ALA A 254 24.27 -24.53 -7.16
C ALA A 254 24.57 -24.42 -8.67
N ALA A 255 24.59 -23.22 -9.23
CA ALA A 255 24.93 -22.99 -10.64
C ALA A 255 26.36 -23.45 -10.96
N ASN A 256 27.34 -23.09 -10.12
CA ASN A 256 28.72 -23.53 -10.27
C ASN A 256 28.87 -25.05 -10.20
N SER A 257 28.04 -25.74 -9.40
CA SER A 257 28.07 -27.21 -9.31
C SER A 257 27.64 -27.91 -10.60
N VAL A 258 26.87 -27.23 -11.46
CA VAL A 258 26.43 -27.72 -12.77
C VAL A 258 27.19 -27.07 -13.93
N GLY A 259 28.26 -26.33 -13.64
CA GLY A 259 29.12 -25.67 -14.64
C GLY A 259 28.50 -24.42 -15.28
N VAL A 260 27.56 -23.76 -14.58
CA VAL A 260 26.93 -22.51 -15.02
C VAL A 260 27.44 -21.36 -14.17
N ASP A 261 28.03 -20.34 -14.80
CA ASP A 261 28.44 -19.12 -14.11
C ASP A 261 27.20 -18.28 -13.74
N ALA A 262 27.13 -17.90 -12.46
CA ALA A 262 26.05 -17.05 -11.95
C ALA A 262 26.63 -15.89 -11.14
N SER A 263 26.06 -14.71 -11.33
CA SER A 263 26.40 -13.53 -10.53
C SER A 263 25.72 -13.56 -9.16
N PHE A 264 26.28 -12.88 -8.17
CA PHE A 264 25.63 -12.70 -6.86
C PHE A 264 24.43 -11.74 -6.92
N ASN A 265 24.35 -10.86 -7.93
CA ASN A 265 23.20 -9.96 -8.11
C ASN A 265 22.26 -10.42 -9.24
N ASN A 266 22.19 -11.74 -9.43
CA ASN A 266 21.34 -12.38 -10.44
C ASN A 266 19.86 -12.09 -10.22
N ALA A 267 19.03 -12.22 -11.27
CA ALA A 267 17.59 -12.01 -11.19
C ALA A 267 16.84 -13.13 -10.44
N LEU A 268 17.40 -14.35 -10.34
CA LEU A 268 16.77 -15.49 -9.66
C LEU A 268 16.60 -15.27 -8.17
N ALA A 269 17.62 -14.76 -7.47
CA ALA A 269 17.61 -14.60 -6.02
C ALA A 269 16.45 -13.69 -5.54
N PRO A 270 16.34 -12.42 -5.99
CA PRO A 270 15.20 -11.58 -5.65
C PRO A 270 13.88 -12.14 -6.18
N GLY A 271 13.85 -12.77 -7.36
CA GLY A 271 12.64 -13.34 -7.93
C GLY A 271 12.05 -14.48 -7.09
N ILE A 272 12.88 -15.43 -6.66
CA ILE A 272 12.46 -16.56 -5.81
C ILE A 272 11.96 -16.06 -4.46
N VAL A 273 12.70 -15.16 -3.81
CA VAL A 273 12.32 -14.64 -2.50
C VAL A 273 11.05 -13.79 -2.57
N MET A 274 10.92 -12.95 -3.61
CA MET A 274 9.68 -12.22 -3.89
C MET A 274 8.52 -13.19 -4.12
N GLY A 275 8.75 -14.29 -4.83
CA GLY A 275 7.78 -15.37 -4.99
C GLY A 275 7.31 -15.93 -3.64
N ILE A 276 8.24 -16.27 -2.75
CA ILE A 276 7.95 -16.76 -1.39
C ILE A 276 7.10 -15.76 -0.60
N MET A 277 7.44 -14.47 -0.66
CA MET A 277 6.68 -13.40 -0.01
C MET A 277 5.24 -13.29 -0.56
N ILE A 278 5.01 -13.58 -1.84
CA ILE A 278 3.70 -13.46 -2.48
C ILE A 278 2.82 -14.71 -2.26
N ILE A 279 3.39 -15.86 -1.90
CA ILE A 279 2.63 -17.10 -1.62
C ILE A 279 1.48 -16.89 -0.64
N PRO A 280 1.66 -16.31 0.56
CA PRO A 280 0.58 -16.15 1.53
C PRO A 280 -0.54 -15.27 1.01
N PHE A 281 -0.20 -14.27 0.19
CA PHE A 281 -1.16 -13.37 -0.43
C PHE A 281 -2.05 -14.08 -1.45
N ILE A 282 -1.46 -14.80 -2.40
CA ILE A 282 -2.22 -15.57 -3.40
C ILE A 282 -3.02 -16.68 -2.72
N SER A 283 -2.42 -17.38 -1.74
CA SER A 283 -3.08 -18.46 -1.01
C SER A 283 -4.29 -17.97 -0.22
N SER A 284 -4.17 -16.87 0.54
CA SER A 284 -5.27 -16.39 1.38
C SER A 284 -6.43 -15.88 0.54
N LEU A 285 -6.16 -15.07 -0.50
CA LEU A 285 -7.21 -14.55 -1.37
C LEU A 285 -7.88 -15.65 -2.19
N SER A 286 -7.09 -16.62 -2.67
CA SER A 286 -7.66 -17.76 -3.40
C SER A 286 -8.47 -18.68 -2.48
N ASP A 287 -8.07 -18.88 -1.20
CA ASP A 287 -8.85 -19.64 -0.21
C ASP A 287 -10.23 -19.02 0.00
N ASP A 288 -10.29 -17.69 0.18
CA ASP A 288 -11.54 -16.97 0.39
C ASP A 288 -12.47 -17.11 -0.82
N VAL A 289 -11.92 -17.01 -2.03
CA VAL A 289 -12.67 -17.19 -3.28
C VAL A 289 -13.19 -18.62 -3.42
N ILE A 290 -12.34 -19.65 -3.21
CA ILE A 290 -12.76 -21.05 -3.34
C ILE A 290 -13.81 -21.40 -2.27
N SER A 291 -13.58 -20.97 -1.03
CA SER A 291 -14.52 -21.16 0.09
C SER A 291 -15.86 -20.46 -0.13
N SER A 292 -15.92 -19.40 -0.94
CA SER A 292 -17.16 -18.67 -1.25
C SER A 292 -18.09 -19.39 -2.24
N VAL A 293 -17.61 -20.42 -2.94
CA VAL A 293 -18.47 -21.23 -3.81
C VAL A 293 -19.58 -21.86 -2.93
N PRO A 294 -20.86 -21.87 -3.33
CA PRO A 294 -21.92 -22.42 -2.50
C PRO A 294 -21.80 -23.93 -2.27
N ASN A 295 -22.12 -24.39 -1.05
CA ASN A 295 -22.15 -25.82 -0.72
C ASN A 295 -23.20 -26.60 -1.54
N THR A 296 -24.25 -25.95 -2.01
CA THR A 296 -25.26 -26.56 -2.90
C THR A 296 -24.66 -27.04 -4.21
N MET A 297 -23.68 -26.32 -4.78
CA MET A 297 -22.97 -26.75 -5.99
C MET A 297 -22.09 -27.98 -5.70
N ARG A 298 -21.40 -28.01 -4.55
CA ARG A 298 -20.60 -29.17 -4.13
C ARG A 298 -21.45 -30.41 -3.92
N GLN A 299 -22.51 -30.27 -3.12
CA GLN A 299 -23.43 -31.36 -2.79
C GLN A 299 -24.18 -31.85 -4.04
N GLY A 300 -24.57 -30.95 -4.94
CA GLY A 300 -25.19 -31.30 -6.22
C GLY A 300 -24.27 -32.15 -7.10
N SER A 301 -22.98 -31.79 -7.20
CA SER A 301 -21.99 -32.60 -7.93
C SER A 301 -21.83 -33.99 -7.32
N LEU A 302 -21.71 -34.08 -5.99
CA LEU A 302 -21.57 -35.35 -5.28
C LEU A 302 -22.82 -36.24 -5.44
N ALA A 303 -24.02 -35.64 -5.46
CA ALA A 303 -25.28 -36.36 -5.67
C ALA A 303 -25.39 -36.98 -7.07
N LEU A 304 -24.66 -36.43 -8.06
CA LEU A 304 -24.54 -37.01 -9.40
C LEU A 304 -23.50 -38.15 -9.47
N GLY A 305 -22.94 -38.57 -8.34
CA GLY A 305 -21.97 -39.67 -8.25
C GLY A 305 -20.52 -39.28 -8.54
N THR A 306 -20.22 -37.98 -8.62
CA THR A 306 -18.83 -37.52 -8.80
C THR A 306 -18.02 -37.66 -7.51
N THR A 307 -16.72 -37.88 -7.66
CA THR A 307 -15.77 -37.89 -6.53
C THR A 307 -15.45 -36.46 -6.06
N ARG A 308 -14.88 -36.33 -4.86
CA ARG A 308 -14.43 -35.02 -4.31
C ARG A 308 -13.46 -34.33 -5.26
N ASN A 309 -12.51 -35.07 -5.84
CA ASN A 309 -11.52 -34.51 -6.77
C ASN A 309 -12.15 -34.02 -8.08
N GLU A 310 -13.11 -34.78 -8.63
CA GLU A 310 -13.87 -34.37 -9.81
C GLU A 310 -14.72 -33.14 -9.53
N THR A 311 -15.40 -33.09 -8.37
CA THR A 311 -16.15 -31.91 -7.92
C THR A 311 -15.26 -30.67 -7.85
N ILE A 312 -14.06 -30.79 -7.26
CA ILE A 312 -13.12 -29.68 -7.18
C ILE A 312 -12.67 -29.23 -8.57
N ARG A 313 -12.26 -30.18 -9.42
CA ARG A 313 -11.69 -29.89 -10.74
C ARG A 313 -12.71 -29.34 -11.75
N PHE A 314 -13.93 -29.85 -11.73
CA PHE A 314 -14.93 -29.55 -12.77
C PHE A 314 -16.04 -28.60 -12.31
N VAL A 315 -16.23 -28.39 -11.01
CA VAL A 315 -17.28 -27.50 -10.48
C VAL A 315 -16.67 -26.34 -9.69
N VAL A 316 -15.91 -26.63 -8.65
CA VAL A 316 -15.42 -25.60 -7.72
C VAL A 316 -14.37 -24.70 -8.38
N LEU A 317 -13.30 -25.28 -8.95
CA LEU A 317 -12.22 -24.50 -9.56
C LEU A 317 -12.70 -23.64 -10.74
N PRO A 318 -13.52 -24.14 -11.68
CA PRO A 318 -14.06 -23.30 -12.75
C PRO A 318 -14.94 -22.15 -12.23
N ALA A 319 -15.72 -22.37 -11.18
CA ALA A 319 -16.54 -21.33 -10.55
C ALA A 319 -15.67 -20.28 -9.81
N ALA A 320 -14.60 -20.71 -9.15
CA ALA A 320 -13.66 -19.86 -8.42
C ALA A 320 -12.63 -19.16 -9.32
N LEU A 321 -12.41 -19.65 -10.54
CA LEU A 321 -11.35 -19.22 -11.45
C LEU A 321 -11.26 -17.68 -11.63
N PRO A 322 -12.36 -16.93 -11.78
CA PRO A 322 -12.28 -15.47 -11.94
C PRO A 322 -11.67 -14.77 -10.72
N GLY A 323 -11.95 -15.28 -9.52
CA GLY A 323 -11.36 -14.75 -8.30
C GLY A 323 -9.91 -15.20 -8.10
N ILE A 324 -9.55 -16.43 -8.48
CA ILE A 324 -8.15 -16.91 -8.44
C ILE A 324 -7.28 -16.09 -9.41
N ILE A 325 -7.78 -15.82 -10.61
CA ILE A 325 -7.12 -14.94 -11.59
C ILE A 325 -6.95 -13.53 -11.00
N SER A 326 -7.98 -13.00 -10.32
CA SER A 326 -7.90 -11.70 -9.65
C SER A 326 -6.82 -11.68 -8.55
N ALA A 327 -6.76 -12.71 -7.71
CA ALA A 327 -5.76 -12.85 -6.66
C ALA A 327 -4.34 -12.91 -7.24
N THR A 328 -4.18 -13.65 -8.33
CA THR A 328 -2.91 -13.78 -9.05
C THR A 328 -2.48 -12.45 -9.68
N LEU A 329 -3.37 -11.76 -10.39
CA LEU A 329 -3.07 -10.47 -11.03
C LEU A 329 -2.75 -9.39 -9.98
N LEU A 330 -3.40 -9.43 -8.82
CA LEU A 330 -3.05 -8.54 -7.72
C LEU A 330 -1.66 -8.86 -7.13
N GLY A 331 -1.26 -10.14 -7.13
CA GLY A 331 0.10 -10.57 -6.83
C GLY A 331 1.13 -10.05 -7.84
N VAL A 332 0.81 -10.09 -9.14
CA VAL A 332 1.65 -9.48 -10.21
C VAL A 332 1.81 -7.97 -9.98
N SER A 333 0.72 -7.26 -9.70
CA SER A 333 0.76 -5.82 -9.39
C SER A 333 1.68 -5.51 -8.20
N ARG A 334 1.68 -6.37 -7.17
CA ARG A 334 2.58 -6.24 -6.02
C ARG A 334 4.04 -6.50 -6.39
N ALA A 335 4.31 -7.53 -7.21
CA ALA A 335 5.67 -7.86 -7.65
C ALA A 335 6.29 -6.73 -8.51
N LEU A 336 5.53 -6.15 -9.43
CA LEU A 336 5.99 -5.03 -10.28
C LEU A 336 6.35 -3.79 -9.46
N GLY A 337 5.64 -3.58 -8.35
CA GLY A 337 5.87 -2.48 -7.42
C GLY A 337 6.82 -2.83 -6.27
N GLU A 338 7.46 -4.00 -6.28
CA GLU A 338 8.38 -4.38 -5.21
C GLU A 338 9.67 -3.56 -5.31
N THR A 339 10.08 -2.99 -4.17
CA THR A 339 11.19 -2.03 -4.11
C THR A 339 12.34 -2.58 -3.26
N MET A 340 12.06 -3.08 -2.07
CA MET A 340 13.11 -3.36 -1.09
C MET A 340 13.82 -4.68 -1.34
N ILE A 341 13.11 -5.72 -1.79
CA ILE A 341 13.76 -6.99 -2.13
C ILE A 341 14.77 -6.78 -3.25
N VAL A 342 14.38 -6.05 -4.30
CA VAL A 342 15.20 -5.82 -5.48
C VAL A 342 16.32 -4.80 -5.23
N VAL A 343 16.10 -3.75 -4.44
CA VAL A 343 17.17 -2.82 -4.02
C VAL A 343 18.28 -3.52 -3.25
N MET A 344 17.94 -4.52 -2.45
CA MET A 344 18.93 -5.23 -1.63
C MET A 344 19.64 -6.36 -2.36
N ALA A 345 18.98 -7.02 -3.32
CA ALA A 345 19.46 -8.28 -3.89
C ALA A 345 19.60 -8.31 -5.43
N ALA A 346 19.03 -7.34 -6.16
CA ALA A 346 19.24 -7.23 -7.60
C ALA A 346 20.48 -6.38 -7.92
N GLY A 347 20.96 -6.47 -9.15
CA GLY A 347 22.10 -5.69 -9.62
C GLY A 347 21.76 -4.22 -9.83
N MET A 348 22.80 -3.37 -9.87
CA MET A 348 22.68 -1.96 -10.27
C MET A 348 22.89 -1.76 -11.78
N ARG A 349 23.35 -2.79 -12.49
CA ARG A 349 23.68 -2.71 -13.91
C ARG A 349 22.44 -2.96 -14.77
N PRO A 350 22.08 -2.05 -15.68
CA PRO A 350 20.98 -2.23 -16.62
C PRO A 350 21.42 -3.14 -17.78
N ASN A 351 21.39 -4.44 -17.53
CA ASN A 351 21.73 -5.46 -18.52
C ASN A 351 20.46 -5.99 -19.20
N LEU A 352 20.39 -5.90 -20.53
CA LEU A 352 19.30 -6.47 -21.31
C LEU A 352 19.63 -7.90 -21.70
N THR A 353 19.27 -8.85 -20.84
CA THR A 353 19.55 -10.28 -21.02
C THR A 353 18.29 -11.10 -20.74
N ALA A 354 18.21 -12.28 -21.36
CA ALA A 354 17.20 -13.29 -21.04
C ALA A 354 17.72 -14.32 -20.02
N ASN A 355 19.01 -14.26 -19.67
CA ASN A 355 19.65 -15.17 -18.73
C ASN A 355 19.42 -14.71 -17.28
N PRO A 356 18.68 -15.47 -16.46
CA PRO A 356 18.35 -15.02 -15.11
C PRO A 356 19.52 -15.20 -14.11
N PHE A 357 20.63 -15.82 -14.52
CA PHE A 357 21.86 -15.95 -13.73
C PHE A 357 22.77 -14.72 -13.84
N GLU A 358 22.51 -13.84 -14.79
CA GLU A 358 23.24 -12.59 -14.97
C GLU A 358 22.66 -11.45 -14.13
N ASP A 359 23.50 -10.44 -13.89
CA ASP A 359 23.08 -9.20 -13.25
C ASP A 359 21.98 -8.53 -14.06
N MET A 360 20.93 -8.09 -13.38
CA MET A 360 19.89 -7.21 -13.93
C MET A 360 19.45 -6.22 -12.87
N THR A 361 18.99 -5.05 -13.30
CA THR A 361 18.40 -4.04 -12.42
C THR A 361 16.93 -3.82 -12.76
N THR A 362 16.17 -3.21 -11.85
CA THR A 362 14.74 -2.94 -12.03
C THR A 362 14.46 -1.45 -12.09
N VAL A 363 13.28 -1.11 -12.58
CA VAL A 363 12.74 0.26 -12.57
C VAL A 363 12.74 0.84 -11.15
N THR A 364 12.33 0.07 -10.15
CA THR A 364 12.27 0.51 -8.75
C THR A 364 13.65 0.76 -8.14
N VAL A 365 14.65 -0.06 -8.48
CA VAL A 365 16.05 0.18 -8.08
C VAL A 365 16.57 1.49 -8.69
N SER A 366 16.31 1.72 -9.97
CA SER A 366 16.73 2.96 -10.64
C SER A 366 16.04 4.21 -10.07
N ILE A 367 14.76 4.12 -9.73
CA ILE A 367 14.02 5.22 -9.06
C ILE A 367 14.67 5.55 -7.71
N VAL A 368 14.94 4.55 -6.87
CA VAL A 368 15.59 4.76 -5.57
C VAL A 368 16.97 5.38 -5.78
N SER A 369 17.79 4.81 -6.66
CA SER A 369 19.14 5.30 -6.94
C SER A 369 19.17 6.76 -7.43
N ALA A 370 18.19 7.16 -8.23
CA ALA A 370 18.12 8.52 -8.76
C ALA A 370 17.66 9.55 -7.72
N LEU A 371 16.82 9.15 -6.76
CA LEU A 371 16.26 10.03 -5.72
C LEU A 371 17.11 10.09 -4.44
N THR A 372 17.93 9.07 -4.17
CA THR A 372 18.87 9.05 -3.04
C THR A 372 20.29 9.49 -3.42
N GLY A 373 20.55 9.74 -4.70
CA GLY A 373 21.86 10.18 -5.19
C GLY A 373 22.13 11.66 -4.89
N ASP A 374 23.40 12.05 -4.95
CA ASP A 374 23.87 13.43 -4.70
C ASP A 374 23.66 14.38 -5.90
N ASN A 375 22.74 14.04 -6.82
CA ASN A 375 22.49 14.84 -8.02
C ASN A 375 21.66 16.08 -7.71
N GLU A 376 21.82 17.13 -8.52
CA GLU A 376 20.92 18.29 -8.46
C GLU A 376 19.48 17.86 -8.76
N PHE A 377 18.52 18.45 -8.03
CA PHE A 377 17.10 18.14 -8.17
C PHE A 377 16.55 18.43 -9.58
N GLU A 378 17.14 19.36 -10.31
CA GLU A 378 16.72 19.73 -11.68
C GLU A 378 17.49 18.97 -12.77
N SER A 379 18.38 18.04 -12.40
CA SER A 379 19.13 17.25 -13.37
C SER A 379 18.23 16.21 -14.08
N ALA A 380 18.56 15.91 -15.34
CA ALA A 380 17.87 14.86 -16.11
C ALA A 380 17.90 13.50 -15.40
N ALA A 381 18.98 13.19 -14.67
CA ALA A 381 19.11 11.96 -13.89
C ALA A 381 18.04 11.85 -12.78
N THR A 382 17.86 12.89 -11.96
CA THR A 382 16.83 12.93 -10.92
C THR A 382 15.42 12.91 -11.54
N LEU A 383 15.19 13.72 -12.57
CA LEU A 383 13.89 13.82 -13.25
C LEU A 383 13.48 12.51 -13.94
N SER A 384 14.45 11.69 -14.39
CA SER A 384 14.20 10.38 -15.00
C SER A 384 13.47 9.42 -14.05
N ALA A 385 13.62 9.58 -12.73
CA ALA A 385 12.90 8.78 -11.74
C ALA A 385 11.38 9.00 -11.81
N PHE A 386 10.95 10.24 -12.06
CA PHE A 386 9.52 10.56 -12.23
C PHE A 386 8.98 10.03 -13.55
N ALA A 387 9.77 10.09 -14.63
CA ALA A 387 9.41 9.48 -15.91
C ALA A 387 9.26 7.95 -15.79
N LEU A 388 10.21 7.28 -15.13
CA LEU A 388 10.13 5.85 -14.81
C LEU A 388 8.90 5.52 -13.95
N GLY A 389 8.65 6.33 -12.92
CA GLY A 389 7.49 6.21 -12.05
C GLY A 389 6.16 6.38 -12.79
N LEU A 390 6.08 7.33 -13.73
CA LEU A 390 4.90 7.54 -14.57
C LEU A 390 4.62 6.33 -15.46
N VAL A 391 5.65 5.78 -16.12
CA VAL A 391 5.49 4.60 -16.98
C VAL A 391 5.11 3.38 -16.14
N LEU A 392 5.75 3.15 -14.99
CA LEU A 392 5.38 2.06 -14.09
C LEU A 392 3.94 2.20 -13.58
N PHE A 393 3.50 3.42 -13.24
CA PHE A 393 2.11 3.71 -12.87
C PHE A 393 1.14 3.37 -14.02
N VAL A 394 1.45 3.78 -15.26
CA VAL A 394 0.61 3.47 -16.42
C VAL A 394 0.54 1.96 -16.66
N VAL A 395 1.67 1.24 -16.58
CA VAL A 395 1.73 -0.22 -16.74
C VAL A 395 0.90 -0.92 -15.67
N THR A 396 1.09 -0.56 -14.40
CA THR A 396 0.34 -1.15 -13.28
C THR A 396 -1.15 -0.82 -13.35
N LEU A 397 -1.51 0.41 -13.72
CA LEU A 397 -2.91 0.80 -13.93
C LEU A 397 -3.55 0.01 -15.07
N ALA A 398 -2.86 -0.14 -16.21
CA ALA A 398 -3.35 -0.90 -17.35
C ALA A 398 -3.58 -2.37 -16.98
N LEU A 399 -2.65 -3.01 -16.27
CA LEU A 399 -2.80 -4.38 -15.78
C LEU A 399 -3.98 -4.52 -14.82
N ASN A 400 -4.12 -3.62 -13.85
CA ASN A 400 -5.26 -3.63 -12.93
C ASN A 400 -6.60 -3.40 -13.66
N PHE A 401 -6.63 -2.51 -14.66
CA PHE A 401 -7.82 -2.27 -15.47
C PHE A 401 -8.22 -3.52 -16.28
N VAL A 402 -7.27 -4.16 -16.94
CA VAL A 402 -7.47 -5.44 -17.65
C VAL A 402 -7.98 -6.52 -16.69
N SER A 403 -7.40 -6.60 -15.49
CA SER A 403 -7.82 -7.53 -14.44
C SER A 403 -9.31 -7.36 -14.11
N VAL A 404 -9.74 -6.13 -13.87
CA VAL A 404 -11.15 -5.81 -13.57
C VAL A 404 -12.07 -6.16 -14.74
N LEU A 405 -11.66 -5.85 -15.98
CA LEU A 405 -12.45 -6.19 -17.16
C LEU A 405 -12.62 -7.70 -17.34
N MET A 406 -11.54 -8.47 -17.17
CA MET A 406 -11.58 -9.93 -17.23
C MET A 406 -12.54 -10.49 -16.18
N ILE A 407 -12.44 -10.03 -14.93
CA ILE A 407 -13.32 -10.48 -13.83
C ILE A 407 -14.78 -10.17 -14.14
N ARG A 408 -15.09 -8.95 -14.59
CA ARG A 408 -16.47 -8.54 -14.93
C ARG A 408 -17.07 -9.37 -16.07
N ARG A 409 -16.27 -9.76 -17.06
CA ARG A 409 -16.71 -10.61 -18.18
C ARG A 409 -16.98 -12.04 -17.71
N PHE A 410 -16.11 -12.59 -16.88
CA PHE A 410 -16.27 -13.93 -16.33
C PHE A 410 -17.45 -14.02 -15.35
N ARG A 411 -17.62 -13.07 -14.43
CA ARG A 411 -18.79 -13.04 -13.54
C ARG A 411 -20.11 -12.99 -14.30
N ARG A 412 -20.19 -12.27 -15.42
CA ARG A 412 -21.40 -12.25 -16.28
C ARG A 412 -21.67 -13.60 -16.94
N LYS A 413 -20.63 -14.35 -17.33
CA LYS A 413 -20.75 -15.67 -17.97
C LYS A 413 -21.22 -16.76 -16.99
N TYR A 414 -20.83 -16.64 -15.72
CA TYR A 414 -21.16 -17.59 -14.65
C TYR A 414 -22.13 -17.03 -13.61
N ALA A 415 -22.75 -15.89 -13.88
CA ALA A 415 -23.90 -15.43 -13.12
C ALA A 415 -24.98 -16.48 -13.34
N VAL A 416 -25.11 -17.39 -12.38
CA VAL A 416 -26.36 -18.15 -12.23
C VAL A 416 -27.41 -17.07 -12.06
N ASN A 417 -28.31 -16.97 -13.04
CA ASN A 417 -29.54 -16.20 -12.86
C ASN A 417 -30.19 -16.80 -11.61
N ASN A 418 -30.05 -16.13 -10.48
CA ASN A 418 -30.94 -16.31 -9.35
C ASN A 418 -32.29 -15.78 -9.83
N LEU A 419 -33.06 -16.67 -10.47
CA LEU A 419 -34.50 -16.55 -10.60
C LEU A 419 -35.13 -17.03 -9.29
#